data_AF-A0A432RKL9-F1
#
_entry.id   AF-A0A432RKL9-F1
#
_cell.length_a   1.000
_cell.length_b   1.000
_cell.length_c   1.000
_cell.angle_alpha   90.00
_cell.angle_beta   90.00
_cell.angle_gamma   90.00
#
_symmetry.space_group_name_H-M   'P 1'
#
loop_
_entity.id
_entity.type
_entity.pdbx_description
1 polymer ?
#
loop_
_entity_poly.entity_id
_entity_poly.type
_entity_poly.pdbx_seq_one_letter_code
_entity_poly.pdbx_strand_id
1 'polypeptide(L)'
;MRSLMPSQEFKAYHAHLYYSDHDGLSEAQQVAHEAAERFHVRVGRFHEKKVGPHPMWSVQISFSSAILGDIMPWLIQNRGGLDVLLHPLSGAG
;
A
#
# COMPACT_ATOMS: atom_id res chain seq x y z
N MET A 1 16.37 -30.71 7.37
CA MET A 1 16.22 -29.45 6.61
C MET A 1 14.74 -29.23 6.35
N ARG A 2 14.17 -28.13 6.85
CA ARG A 2 12.74 -27.82 6.69
C ARG A 2 12.52 -27.47 5.22
N SER A 3 11.71 -28.25 4.51
CA SER A 3 11.25 -27.89 3.17
C SER A 3 10.49 -26.56 3.32
N LEU A 4 11.05 -25.49 2.75
CA LEU A 4 10.32 -24.25 2.55
C LEU A 4 9.16 -24.64 1.63
N MET A 5 7.93 -24.50 2.14
CA MET A 5 6.73 -24.59 1.30
C MET A 5 6.98 -23.70 0.08
N PRO A 6 6.63 -24.12 -1.15
CA PRO A 6 6.77 -23.25 -2.31
C PRO A 6 6.08 -21.92 -1.96
N SER A 7 6.84 -20.83 -1.99
CA SER A 7 6.28 -19.51 -1.77
C SER A 7 5.20 -19.33 -2.82
N GLN A 8 3.95 -19.19 -2.39
CA GLN A 8 2.89 -18.79 -3.29
C GLN A 8 3.31 -17.45 -3.91
N GLU A 9 3.66 -17.47 -5.19
CA GLU A 9 4.09 -16.27 -5.89
C GLU A 9 2.87 -15.41 -6.19
N PHE A 10 2.73 -14.33 -5.43
CA PHE A 10 1.73 -13.32 -5.71
C PHE A 10 2.23 -12.42 -6.85
N LYS A 11 1.36 -12.12 -7.81
CA LYS A 11 1.71 -11.26 -8.95
C LYS A 11 1.70 -9.77 -8.59
N ALA A 12 0.94 -9.40 -7.57
CA ALA A 12 0.74 -8.02 -7.17
C ALA A 12 0.44 -7.92 -5.68
N TYR A 13 0.60 -6.71 -5.14
CA TYR A 13 0.36 -6.33 -3.77
C TYR A 13 -0.40 -5.01 -3.72
N HIS A 14 -1.13 -4.81 -2.62
CA HIS A 14 -1.71 -3.52 -2.25
C HIS A 14 -1.08 -3.06 -0.94
N ALA A 15 -0.64 -1.81 -0.93
CA ALA A 15 -0.40 -1.06 0.30
C ALA A 15 -1.57 -0.10 0.52
N HIS A 16 -2.15 -0.10 1.72
CA HIS A 16 -3.15 0.86 2.14
C HIS A 16 -2.52 1.80 3.16
N LEU A 17 -2.45 3.08 2.82
CA LEU A 17 -2.08 4.12 3.77
C LEU A 17 -3.32 4.51 4.55
N TYR A 18 -3.28 4.44 5.88
CA TYR A 18 -4.39 4.82 6.74
C TYR A 18 -4.20 6.18 7.39
N TYR A 19 -5.30 6.91 7.52
CA TYR A 19 -5.36 8.23 8.16
C TYR A 19 -6.73 8.42 8.84
N SER A 20 -6.87 9.47 9.65
CA SER A 20 -8.09 9.76 10.43
C SER A 20 -8.67 11.16 10.23
N ASP A 21 -7.94 12.05 9.57
CA ASP A 21 -8.29 13.46 9.39
C ASP A 21 -7.69 14.03 8.10
N HIS A 22 -7.85 15.33 7.89
CA HIS A 22 -7.37 16.03 6.69
C HIS A 22 -5.85 16.25 6.68
N ASP A 23 -5.19 16.28 7.84
CA ASP A 23 -3.73 16.39 7.91
C ASP A 23 -3.10 15.07 7.47
N GLY A 24 -3.60 13.95 7.97
CA GLY A 24 -3.22 12.61 7.50
C GLY A 24 -3.61 12.36 6.05
N LEU A 25 -4.71 12.93 5.56
CA LEU A 25 -5.05 12.90 4.13
C LEU A 25 -4.00 13.63 3.29
N SER A 26 -3.55 14.81 3.72
CA SER A 26 -2.52 15.58 3.01
C SER A 26 -1.19 14.81 2.97
N GLU A 27 -0.80 14.20 4.09
CA GLU A 27 0.39 13.34 4.15
C GLU A 27 0.24 12.12 3.23
N ALA A 28 -0.92 11.46 3.24
CA ALA A 28 -1.18 10.31 2.38
C ALA A 28 -1.16 10.67 0.89
N GLN A 29 -1.66 11.85 0.52
CA GLN A 29 -1.57 12.37 -0.85
C GLN A 29 -0.12 12.59 -1.26
N GLN A 30 0.68 13.23 -0.41
CA GLN A 30 2.09 13.44 -0.68
C GLN A 30 2.81 12.10 -0.90
N VAL A 31 2.70 11.16 0.05
CA VAL A 31 3.35 9.84 -0.05
C VAL A 31 2.88 9.07 -1.29
N ALA A 32 1.58 9.06 -1.58
CA ALA A 32 1.05 8.33 -2.73
C ALA A 32 1.49 8.94 -4.08
N HIS A 33 1.56 10.28 -4.18
CA HIS A 33 2.06 10.94 -5.39
C HIS A 33 3.56 10.71 -5.58
N GLU A 34 4.38 10.85 -4.52
CA GLU A 34 5.81 10.55 -4.60
C GLU A 34 6.08 9.08 -4.96
N ALA A 35 5.25 8.15 -4.47
CA ALA A 35 5.32 6.75 -4.88
C ALA A 35 5.04 6.58 -6.38
N ALA A 36 4.04 7.28 -6.91
CA ALA A 36 3.67 7.25 -8.33
C ALA A 36 4.72 7.89 -9.26
N GLU A 37 5.48 8.87 -8.77
CA GLU A 37 6.60 9.47 -9.49
C GLU A 37 7.82 8.55 -9.55
N ARG A 38 8.07 7.78 -8.48
CA ARG A 38 9.28 6.95 -8.34
C ARG A 38 9.11 5.53 -8.84
N PHE A 39 7.91 4.97 -8.76
CA PHE A 39 7.64 3.55 -9.00
C PHE A 39 6.45 3.37 -9.94
N HIS A 40 6.45 2.25 -10.67
CA HIS A 40 5.30 1.87 -11.50
C HIS A 40 4.16 1.32 -10.63
N VAL A 41 3.37 2.23 -10.07
CA VAL A 41 2.22 1.93 -9.19
C VAL A 41 0.94 2.59 -9.69
N ARG A 42 -0.19 2.09 -9.19
CA ARG A 42 -1.50 2.72 -9.36
C ARG A 42 -2.01 3.21 -8.02
N VAL A 43 -2.27 4.52 -7.92
CA VAL A 43 -2.91 5.14 -6.77
C VAL A 43 -4.43 5.07 -6.94
N GLY A 44 -5.12 4.61 -5.89
CA GLY A 44 -6.57 4.52 -5.83
C GLY A 44 -7.23 5.83 -5.41
N ARG A 45 -8.51 5.75 -5.04
CA ARG A 45 -9.24 6.89 -4.48
C ARG A 45 -8.80 7.14 -3.04
N PHE A 46 -8.66 8.42 -2.68
CA PHE A 46 -8.55 8.84 -1.28
C PHE A 46 -9.92 8.80 -0.63
N HIS A 47 -10.11 7.87 0.30
CA HIS A 47 -11.39 7.65 0.98
C HIS A 47 -11.42 8.36 2.32
N GLU A 48 -12.25 9.39 2.42
CA GLU A 48 -12.54 10.09 3.68
C GLU A 48 -13.67 9.42 4.49
N LYS A 49 -13.70 8.09 4.43
CA LYS A 49 -14.62 7.23 5.20
C LYS A 49 -14.12 5.79 5.17
N LYS A 50 -14.62 4.96 6.10
CA LYS A 50 -14.40 3.51 6.10
C LYS A 50 -15.06 2.89 4.86
N VAL A 51 -14.33 2.08 4.11
CA VAL A 51 -14.83 1.40 2.90
C VAL A 51 -14.39 -0.07 2.92
N GLY A 52 -15.33 -0.99 2.70
CA GLY A 52 -15.04 -2.42 2.71
C GLY A 52 -14.43 -2.88 4.05
N PRO A 53 -13.31 -3.64 4.04
CA PRO A 53 -12.68 -4.15 5.26
C PRO A 53 -11.83 -3.10 6.00
N HIS A 54 -11.72 -1.88 5.46
CA HIS A 54 -10.83 -0.85 6.00
C HIS A 54 -11.45 -0.13 7.21
N PRO A 55 -10.82 -0.21 8.40
CA PRO A 55 -11.40 0.36 9.63
C PRO A 55 -11.21 1.87 9.76
N MET A 56 -10.45 2.49 8.85
CA MET A 56 -10.08 3.91 8.82
C MET A 56 -10.21 4.47 7.40
N TRP A 57 -9.99 5.78 7.25
CA TRP A 57 -9.83 6.42 5.95
C TRP A 57 -8.56 5.88 5.29
N SER A 58 -8.56 5.69 3.98
CA SER A 58 -7.41 5.09 3.31
C SER A 58 -7.27 5.46 1.85
N VAL A 59 -6.05 5.29 1.34
CA VAL A 59 -5.76 5.23 -0.10
C VAL A 59 -5.01 3.93 -0.40
N GLN A 60 -5.39 3.28 -1.50
CA GLN A 60 -4.73 2.09 -2.01
C GLN A 60 -3.60 2.48 -2.97
N ILE A 61 -2.46 1.81 -2.85
CA ILE A 61 -1.37 1.81 -3.83
C ILE A 61 -1.18 0.37 -4.31
N SER A 62 -1.50 0.11 -5.57
CA SER A 62 -1.36 -1.21 -6.20
C SER A 62 -0.06 -1.30 -7.00
N PHE A 63 0.66 -2.40 -6.86
CA PHE A 63 1.93 -2.61 -7.56
C PHE A 63 2.26 -4.08 -7.81
N SER A 64 3.10 -4.35 -8.82
CA SER A 64 3.56 -5.72 -9.13
C SER A 64 4.54 -6.24 -8.08
N SER A 65 4.58 -7.55 -7.87
CA SER A 65 5.54 -8.19 -6.96
C SER A 65 7.00 -7.94 -7.32
N ALA A 66 7.29 -7.66 -8.60
CA ALA A 66 8.63 -7.37 -9.09
C ALA A 66 9.29 -6.15 -8.42
N ILE A 67 8.51 -5.19 -7.93
CA ILE A 67 9.03 -3.99 -7.27
C ILE A 67 8.81 -3.97 -5.75
N LEU A 68 8.30 -5.07 -5.17
CA LEU A 68 8.01 -5.16 -3.74
C LEU A 68 9.27 -4.85 -2.90
N GLY A 69 10.42 -5.37 -3.33
CA GLY A 69 11.71 -5.19 -2.66
C GLY A 69 12.21 -3.74 -2.65
N ASP A 70 11.74 -2.90 -3.57
CA ASP A 70 12.15 -1.50 -3.67
C ASP A 70 11.14 -0.56 -3.01
N ILE A 71 9.85 -0.76 -3.27
CA ILE A 71 8.79 0.13 -2.77
C ILE A 71 8.57 -0.02 -1.27
N MET A 72 8.71 -1.23 -0.71
CA MET A 72 8.46 -1.41 0.73
C MET A 72 9.50 -0.73 1.62
N PRO A 73 10.82 -0.88 1.38
CA PRO A 73 11.80 -0.08 2.11
C PRO A 73 11.61 1.42 1.92
N TRP A 74 11.18 1.87 0.73
CA TRP A 74 10.86 3.27 0.51
C TRP A 74 9.66 3.72 1.34
N LEU A 75 8.54 2.98 1.34
CA LEU A 75 7.37 3.29 2.17
C LEU A 75 7.71 3.29 3.66
N ILE A 76 8.51 2.34 4.14
CA ILE A 76 8.94 2.30 5.56
C ILE A 76 9.64 3.61 5.96
N GLN A 77 10.46 4.18 5.06
CA GLN A 77 11.21 5.40 5.31
C GLN A 77 10.39 6.68 5.09
N ASN A 78 9.43 6.67 4.17
CA ASN A 78 8.76 7.87 3.69
C ASN A 78 7.28 7.98 4.12
N ARG A 79 6.71 6.97 4.78
CA ARG A 79 5.30 6.99 5.23
C ARG A 79 4.99 8.02 6.33
N GLY A 80 6.02 8.64 6.91
CA GLY A 80 5.89 9.52 8.07
C GLY A 80 5.07 8.89 9.20
N GLY A 81 3.97 9.53 9.58
CA GLY A 81 3.08 9.07 10.64
C GLY A 81 2.05 8.01 10.24
N LEU A 82 1.90 7.72 8.94
CA LEU A 82 0.81 6.90 8.41
C LEU A 82 1.03 5.41 8.69
N ASP A 83 -0.01 4.73 9.17
CA ASP A 83 -0.04 3.27 9.23
C ASP A 83 -0.21 2.68 7.82
N VAL A 84 0.54 1.59 7.54
CA VAL A 84 0.53 0.93 6.23
C VAL A 84 0.13 -0.53 6.39
N LEU A 85 -1.00 -0.92 5.81
CA LEU A 85 -1.37 -2.32 5.64
C LEU A 85 -0.91 -2.80 4.26
N LEU A 86 0.00 -3.78 4.23
CA LEU A 86 0.40 -4.49 3.02
C LEU A 86 -0.27 -5.85 2.97
N HIS A 87 -0.85 -6.19 1.82
CA HIS A 87 -1.28 -7.56 1.54
C HIS A 87 -1.05 -7.93 0.07
N PRO A 88 -0.81 -9.22 -0.23
CA PRO A 88 -0.82 -9.68 -1.61
C PRO A 88 -2.21 -9.59 -2.21
N LEU A 89 -2.27 -9.49 -3.54
CA LEU A 89 -3.52 -9.64 -4.29
C LEU A 89 -3.90 -11.14 -4.32
N SER A 90 -4.64 -11.60 -3.31
CA SER A 90 -5.36 -12.87 -3.35
C SER A 90 -6.77 -12.59 -3.89
N GLY A 91 -7.08 -13.10 -5.09
CA GLY A 91 -8.28 -12.72 -5.82
C GLY A 91 -9.60 -12.82 -5.04
N ALA A 92 -10.26 -11.67 -4.87
CA ALA A 92 -11.61 -11.38 -5.34
C ALA A 92 -11.86 -9.86 -5.21
N GLY A 93 -11.72 -9.12 -6.31
CA GLY A 93 -11.97 -7.67 -6.39
C GLY A 93 -11.02 -6.95 -7.31
#